data_AF-A0A9P0TQW5-F1
#
_entry.id   AF-A0A9P0TQW5-F1
#
_cell.length_a   1.000
_cell.length_b   1.000
_cell.length_c   1.000
_cell.angle_alpha   90.00
_cell.angle_beta   90.00
_cell.angle_gamma   90.00
#
_symmetry.space_group_name_H-M   'P 1'
#
loop_
_entity.id
_entity.type
_entity.pdbx_description
1 polymer ?
#
loop_
_entity_poly.entity_id
_entity_poly.type
_entity_poly.pdbx_seq_one_letter_code
_entity_poly.pdbx_strand_id
1 'polypeptide(L)'
;MPRIRLRKTERARSDISKYKHAYEEVKRGTSLRRAAEMHNINRMSLLRYILKRDEMGANHDEDSISMEYVAHNKVFSKENISYDVRIYILALLQKRYGSWQLN
;
A
#
# COMPACT_ATOMS: atom_id res chain seq x y z
N MET A 1 3.70 23.59 -17.62
CA MET A 1 4.78 22.80 -16.97
C MET A 1 4.19 21.55 -16.34
N PRO A 2 4.68 20.34 -16.67
CA PRO A 2 4.22 19.12 -16.03
C PRO A 2 4.67 19.09 -14.56
N ARG A 3 3.73 18.79 -13.65
CA ARG A 3 3.98 18.75 -12.20
C ARG A 3 4.56 17.39 -11.82
N ILE A 4 5.88 17.30 -11.68
CA ILE A 4 6.56 16.10 -11.18
C ILE A 4 6.36 16.01 -9.67
N ARG A 5 5.66 14.96 -9.20
CA ARG A 5 5.48 14.71 -7.77
C ARG A 5 6.62 13.81 -7.26
N LEU A 6 7.63 14.43 -6.66
CA LEU A 6 8.69 13.71 -5.94
C LEU A 6 8.25 13.43 -4.49
N ARG A 7 8.58 12.23 -3.98
CA ARG A 7 8.36 11.92 -2.55
C ARG A 7 9.32 12.77 -1.71
N LYS A 8 8.81 13.32 -0.61
CA LYS A 8 9.60 14.15 0.33
C LYS A 8 10.51 13.32 1.24
N THR A 9 10.20 12.05 1.46
CA THR A 9 10.92 11.20 2.43
C THR A 9 11.15 9.79 1.90
N GLU A 10 12.27 9.20 2.33
CA GLU A 10 12.66 7.82 2.01
C GLU A 10 12.20 6.82 3.08
N ARG A 11 11.40 7.24 4.06
CA ARG A 11 10.94 6.34 5.15
C ARG A 11 10.19 5.11 4.66
N ALA A 12 9.59 5.16 3.47
CA ALA A 12 8.94 4.03 2.83
C ALA A 12 9.90 3.07 2.10
N ARG A 13 11.17 3.45 1.91
CA ARG A 13 12.26 2.62 1.37
C ARG A 13 13.10 1.98 2.48
N SER A 14 12.54 1.83 3.69
CA SER A 14 13.25 1.15 4.77
C SER A 14 13.57 -0.28 4.34
N ASP A 15 14.84 -0.63 4.40
CA ASP A 15 15.34 -1.95 4.03
C ASP A 15 14.65 -3.06 4.84
N ILE A 16 13.99 -3.99 4.13
CA ILE A 16 13.25 -5.12 4.71
C ILE A 16 14.19 -6.05 5.47
N SER A 17 15.46 -6.16 5.05
CA SER A 17 16.48 -6.97 5.73
C SER A 17 16.62 -6.59 7.20
N LYS A 18 16.55 -5.28 7.52
CA LYS A 18 16.65 -4.81 8.90
C LYS A 18 15.49 -5.30 9.77
N TYR A 19 14.28 -5.36 9.22
CA TYR A 19 13.12 -5.89 9.94
C TYR A 19 13.24 -7.39 10.21
N LYS A 20 13.79 -8.14 9.24
CA LYS A 20 14.04 -9.58 9.38
C LYS A 20 15.04 -9.85 10.51
N HIS A 21 16.16 -9.15 10.53
CA HIS A 21 17.15 -9.29 11.62
C HIS A 21 16.57 -8.88 12.98
N ALA A 22 15.85 -7.76 13.05
CA ALA A 22 15.19 -7.34 14.29
C ALA A 22 14.14 -8.35 14.77
N TYR A 23 13.42 -9.00 13.87
CA TYR A 23 12.49 -10.06 14.21
C TYR A 23 13.18 -11.30 14.80
N GLU A 24 14.30 -11.73 14.21
CA GLU A 24 15.08 -12.85 14.74
C GLU A 24 15.58 -12.57 16.17
N GLU A 25 16.03 -11.36 16.46
CA GLU A 25 16.40 -10.96 17.82
C GLU A 25 15.21 -11.05 18.78
N VAL A 26 14.02 -10.63 18.36
CA VAL A 26 12.80 -10.77 19.18
C VAL A 26 12.47 -12.24 19.42
N LYS A 27 12.62 -13.10 18.39
CA LYS A 27 12.40 -14.55 18.51
C LYS A 27 13.41 -15.21 19.45
N ARG A 28 14.64 -14.69 19.54
CA ARG A 28 15.67 -15.11 20.52
C ARG A 28 15.36 -14.68 21.96
N GLY A 29 14.28 -13.92 22.19
CA GLY A 29 13.84 -13.49 23.52
C GLY A 29 14.27 -12.07 23.89
N THR A 30 14.84 -11.30 22.96
CA THR A 30 15.09 -9.88 23.22
C THR A 30 13.77 -9.10 23.21
N SER A 31 13.68 -8.05 24.02
CA SER A 31 12.48 -7.22 24.04
C SER A 31 12.32 -6.46 22.70
N LEU A 32 11.07 -6.31 22.26
CA LEU A 32 10.73 -5.56 21.04
C LEU A 32 11.37 -4.17 20.99
N ARG A 33 11.45 -3.49 22.14
CA ARG A 33 12.08 -2.17 22.25
C ARG A 33 13.56 -2.24 21.96
N ARG A 34 14.27 -3.19 22.56
CA ARG A 34 15.72 -3.34 22.41
C ARG A 34 16.09 -3.79 20.99
N ALA A 35 15.36 -4.73 20.41
CA ALA A 35 15.55 -5.14 19.02
C ALA A 35 15.35 -3.98 18.03
N ALA A 36 14.32 -3.16 18.26
CA ALA A 36 14.08 -1.97 17.44
C ALA A 36 15.22 -0.94 17.54
N GLU A 37 15.72 -0.69 18.76
CA GLU A 37 16.86 0.20 19.00
C GLU A 37 18.15 -0.32 18.34
N MET A 38 18.43 -1.62 18.43
CA MET A 38 19.62 -2.25 17.83
C MET A 38 19.70 -2.09 16.31
N HIS A 39 18.57 -2.21 15.63
CA HIS A 39 18.51 -2.13 14.17
C HIS A 39 18.12 -0.73 13.66
N ASN A 40 18.02 0.27 14.56
CA ASN A 40 17.59 1.64 14.26
C ASN A 40 16.24 1.69 13.52
N ILE A 41 15.27 0.90 13.99
CA ILE A 41 13.92 0.81 13.45
C ILE A 41 12.94 1.39 14.46
N ASN A 42 11.84 1.97 13.97
CA ASN A 42 10.76 2.36 14.87
C ASN A 42 10.08 1.10 15.46
N ARG A 43 9.92 1.07 16.80
CA ARG A 43 9.25 -0.02 17.54
C ARG A 43 7.88 -0.39 16.95
N MET A 44 7.07 0.60 16.57
CA MET A 44 5.73 0.34 16.02
C MET A 44 5.77 -0.24 14.61
N SER A 45 6.79 0.12 13.82
CA SER A 45 7.00 -0.50 12.52
C SER A 45 7.45 -1.95 12.65
N LEU A 46 8.30 -2.27 13.63
CA LEU A 46 8.68 -3.64 13.93
C LEU A 46 7.50 -4.49 14.40
N LEU A 47 6.64 -3.93 15.26
CA LEU A 47 5.40 -4.60 15.68
C LEU A 47 4.49 -4.91 14.50
N ARG A 48 4.28 -3.95 13.59
CA ARG A 48 3.49 -4.16 12.37
C ARG A 48 4.08 -5.26 11.49
N TYR A 49 5.39 -5.32 11.36
CA TYR A 49 6.08 -6.37 10.61
C TYR A 49 5.80 -7.76 11.21
N ILE A 50 5.88 -7.89 12.54
CA ILE A 50 5.56 -9.14 13.25
C ILE A 50 4.12 -9.57 12.95
N LEU A 51 3.15 -8.67 13.17
CA LEU A 51 1.73 -8.98 12.96
C LEU A 51 1.44 -9.38 11.50
N LYS A 52 2.02 -8.67 10.53
CA LYS A 52 1.85 -8.97 9.11
C LYS A 52 2.43 -10.32 8.74
N ARG A 53 3.55 -10.70 9.36
CA ARG A 53 4.16 -12.02 9.19
C ARG A 53 3.31 -13.14 9.80
N ASP A 54 2.74 -12.90 10.97
CA ASP A 54 1.84 -13.86 11.64
C ASP A 54 0.55 -14.07 10.83
N GLU A 55 -0.02 -13.00 10.26
CA GLU A 55 -1.19 -13.05 9.38
C GLU A 55 -0.94 -13.80 8.06
N MET A 56 0.26 -13.68 7.48
CA MET A 56 0.62 -14.37 6.23
C MET A 56 0.93 -15.86 6.45
N GLY A 57 1.16 -16.31 7.68
CA GLY A 57 1.47 -17.70 8.00
C GLY A 57 2.87 -18.15 7.53
N ALA A 58 3.35 -19.28 8.08
CA ALA A 58 4.74 -19.75 7.93
C ALA A 58 5.14 -20.20 6.51
N ASN A 59 4.21 -20.25 5.56
CA ASN A 59 4.40 -20.84 4.22
C ASN A 59 4.52 -19.81 3.08
N HIS A 60 4.51 -18.51 3.38
CA HIS A 60 4.70 -17.47 2.37
C HIS A 60 6.17 -17.06 2.28
N ASP A 61 6.66 -16.88 1.05
CA ASP A 61 8.01 -16.39 0.74
C ASP A 61 8.29 -15.15 1.58
N GLU A 62 9.31 -15.22 2.45
CA GLU A 62 9.65 -14.14 3.39
C GLU A 62 9.96 -12.80 2.69
N ASP A 63 10.32 -12.87 1.40
CA ASP A 63 10.60 -11.75 0.52
C ASP A 63 9.35 -11.02 0.01
N SER A 64 8.16 -11.62 0.18
CA SER A 64 6.88 -11.00 -0.20
C SER A 64 6.37 -9.98 0.83
N ILE A 65 6.93 -9.96 2.04
CA ILE A 65 6.52 -9.06 3.12
C ILE A 65 7.07 -7.65 2.86
N SER A 66 6.31 -6.87 2.08
CA SER A 66 6.59 -5.46 1.89
C SER A 66 6.07 -4.63 3.06
N MET A 67 6.93 -3.79 3.64
CA MET A 67 6.57 -2.74 4.60
C MET A 67 6.23 -1.40 3.93
N GLU A 68 6.10 -1.38 2.60
CA GLU A 68 5.74 -0.17 1.89
C GLU A 68 4.30 0.26 2.21
N TYR A 69 4.08 1.57 2.19
CA TYR A 69 2.76 2.15 2.19
C TYR A 69 2.01 1.74 0.92
N VAL A 70 1.11 0.77 1.04
CA VAL A 70 0.16 0.44 -0.01
C VAL A 70 -0.90 1.54 -0.05
N ALA A 71 -0.85 2.38 -1.08
CA ALA A 71 -1.90 3.36 -1.30
C ALA A 71 -3.24 2.61 -1.48
N HIS A 72 -4.28 3.05 -0.77
CA HIS A 72 -5.64 2.57 -0.98
C HIS A 72 -6.17 3.06 -2.34
N ASN A 73 -5.66 2.50 -3.44
CA ASN A 73 -6.15 2.76 -4.79
C ASN A 73 -7.52 2.10 -5.05
N LYS A 74 -8.08 1.39 -4.06
CA LYS A 74 -9.34 0.64 -4.16
C LYS A 74 -10.55 1.54 -4.46
N VAL A 75 -10.48 2.83 -4.14
CA VAL A 75 -11.55 3.80 -4.45
C VAL A 75 -11.63 4.08 -5.96
N PHE A 76 -10.50 3.97 -6.67
CA PHE A 76 -10.38 4.26 -8.09
C PHE A 76 -9.91 3.01 -8.86
N SER A 77 -10.63 1.89 -8.71
CA SER A 77 -10.44 0.76 -9.62
C SER A 77 -10.77 1.21 -11.06
N LYS A 78 -10.08 0.65 -12.06
CA LYS A 78 -10.34 0.96 -13.49
C LYS A 78 -11.82 0.79 -13.84
N GLU A 79 -12.48 -0.15 -13.18
CA GLU A 79 -13.91 -0.41 -13.28
C GLU A 79 -14.71 0.80 -12.80
N ASN A 80 -14.49 1.27 -11.57
CA ASN A 80 -15.21 2.40 -10.99
C ASN A 80 -15.03 3.71 -11.79
N ILE A 81 -13.80 3.98 -12.24
CA ILE A 81 -13.51 5.18 -13.05
C ILE A 81 -14.16 5.08 -14.44
N SER A 82 -14.17 3.89 -15.04
CA SER A 82 -14.74 3.66 -16.37
C SER A 82 -16.25 3.89 -16.38
N TYR A 83 -16.98 3.40 -15.37
CA TYR A 83 -18.43 3.57 -15.31
C TYR A 83 -18.84 5.03 -15.08
N ASP A 84 -18.20 5.72 -14.14
CA ASP A 84 -18.55 7.12 -13.84
C ASP A 84 -18.23 8.05 -15.02
N VAL A 85 -17.07 7.89 -15.67
CA VAL A 85 -16.70 8.71 -16.84
C VAL A 85 -17.59 8.40 -18.03
N ARG A 86 -17.93 7.12 -18.28
CA ARG A 86 -18.86 6.74 -19.36
C ARG A 86 -20.26 7.30 -19.13
N ILE A 87 -20.81 7.18 -17.92
CA ILE A 87 -22.13 7.72 -17.58
C ILE A 87 -22.13 9.24 -17.75
N TYR A 88 -21.07 9.92 -17.28
CA TYR A 88 -20.95 11.36 -17.42
C TYR A 88 -20.88 11.81 -18.89
N ILE A 89 -20.09 11.12 -19.72
CA ILE A 89 -19.99 11.40 -21.17
C ILE A 89 -21.32 11.12 -21.87
N LEU A 90 -21.98 10.00 -21.58
CA LEU A 90 -23.29 9.66 -22.16
C LEU A 90 -24.36 10.68 -21.77
N ALA A 91 -24.39 11.13 -20.51
CA ALA A 91 -25.29 12.19 -20.06
C ALA A 91 -25.02 13.54 -20.76
N LEU A 92 -23.75 13.86 -21.00
CA LEU A 92 -23.33 15.04 -21.76
C LEU A 92 -23.76 14.95 -23.23
N LEU A 93 -23.61 13.78 -23.85
CA LEU A 93 -24.06 13.51 -25.22
C LEU A 93 -25.58 13.56 -25.34
N GLN A 94 -26.32 12.97 -24.38
CA GLN A 94 -27.78 13.05 -24.31
C GLN A 94 -28.26 14.50 -24.22
N LYS A 95 -27.62 15.32 -23.36
CA LYS A 95 -27.92 16.76 -23.26
C LYS A 95 -27.58 17.54 -24.53
N ARG A 96 -26.55 17.12 -25.27
CA ARG A 96 -26.07 17.83 -26.46
C ARG A 96 -26.84 17.47 -27.73
N TYR A 97 -27.36 16.24 -27.83
CA TYR A 97 -27.94 15.71 -29.07
C TYR A 97 -29.42 15.30 -28.98
N GLY A 98 -30.03 15.27 -27.78
CA GLY A 98 -31.45 14.95 -27.63
C GLY A 98 -31.80 13.49 -27.94
N SER A 99 -32.98 13.05 -27.47
CA SER A 99 -33.45 11.67 -27.53
C SER A 99 -33.51 11.11 -28.96
N TRP A 100 -32.66 10.12 -29.26
CA TRP A 100 -32.92 9.21 -30.39
C TRP A 100 -34.10 8.32 -30.02
N GLN A 101 -35.30 8.70 -30.45
CA GLN A 101 -36.40 7.74 -30.55
C GLN A 101 -36.03 6.76 -31.66
N LEU A 102 -35.68 5.54 -31.26
CA LEU A 102 -35.57 4.40 -32.16
C LEU A 102 -36.99 4.10 -32.66
N ASN A 103 -37.27 4.50 -33.91
CA ASN A 103 -38.31 3.87 -34.73
C ASN A 103 -37.80 2.52 -35.25
#